data_AF-A0A519T3Q0-F1
#
_entry.id   AF-A0A519T3Q0-F1
#
_cell.length_a   1.000
_cell.length_b   1.000
_cell.length_c   1.000
_cell.angle_alpha   90.00
_cell.angle_beta   90.00
_cell.angle_gamma   90.00
#
_symmetry.space_group_name_H-M   'P 1'
#
loop_
_entity.id
_entity.type
_entity.pdbx_description
1 polymer ?
#
loop_
_entity_poly.entity_id
_entity_poly.type
_entity_poly.pdbx_seq_one_letter_code
_entity_poly.pdbx_strand_id
1 'polypeptide(L)'
;MKSHVLAFLLLAATPALAQKPTKLKYKADDPKTVYDAVEQPAVPKGGPQAYAEYLASHQKYPTAAMQAKQEGTVMVTFVVERSGSVGEVEVKQPIAPLLDAEAIRVVKAGPKWTPAHN
;
A
#
# COMPACT_ATOMS: atom_id res chain seq x y z
N MET A 1 -40.70 40.52 46.19
CA MET A 1 -41.36 39.62 45.21
C MET A 1 -40.27 38.79 44.53
N LYS A 2 -40.58 37.52 44.26
CA LYS A 2 -39.69 36.37 44.07
C LYS A 2 -38.66 36.55 42.93
N SER A 3 -37.40 36.31 43.26
CA SER A 3 -36.29 36.08 42.33
C SER A 3 -36.10 34.59 42.18
N HIS A 4 -36.21 34.08 40.95
CA HIS A 4 -35.62 32.87 40.35
C HIS A 4 -36.00 32.98 38.86
N VAL A 5 -35.13 32.67 37.88
CA VAL A 5 -35.04 31.30 37.37
C VAL A 5 -33.98 31.24 36.25
N LEU A 6 -33.18 30.17 36.34
CA LEU A 6 -32.48 29.38 35.31
C LEU A 6 -31.38 30.01 34.44
N ALA A 7 -30.15 29.69 34.83
CA ALA A 7 -29.05 29.45 33.91
C ALA A 7 -29.36 28.22 33.04
N PHE A 8 -29.39 28.39 31.72
CA PHE A 8 -29.51 27.29 30.76
C PHE A 8 -28.11 26.76 30.42
N LEU A 9 -27.90 25.51 30.83
CA LEU A 9 -26.78 24.66 30.49
C LEU A 9 -26.89 24.27 29.01
N LEU A 10 -25.90 24.61 28.18
CA LEU A 10 -25.77 24.08 26.83
C LEU A 10 -24.39 23.46 26.67
N LEU A 11 -24.30 22.23 27.19
CA LEU A 11 -23.26 21.28 26.83
C LEU A 11 -23.51 20.89 25.36
N ALA A 12 -22.84 21.57 24.43
CA ALA A 12 -22.85 21.17 23.03
C ALA A 12 -22.01 19.89 22.88
N ALA A 13 -22.66 18.74 23.04
CA ALA A 13 -22.13 17.47 22.54
C ALA A 13 -22.04 17.60 21.01
N THR A 14 -20.83 17.75 20.49
CA THR A 14 -20.59 17.66 19.05
C THR A 14 -20.98 16.25 18.62
N PRO A 15 -21.91 16.07 17.68
CA PRO A 15 -22.16 14.75 17.13
C PRO A 15 -20.87 14.32 16.43
N ALA A 16 -20.28 13.24 16.93
CA ALA A 16 -19.27 12.50 16.21
C ALA A 16 -19.86 12.18 14.83
N LEU A 17 -19.26 12.74 13.77
CA LEU A 17 -19.57 12.37 12.41
C LEU A 17 -19.22 10.90 12.24
N ALA A 18 -20.20 10.03 12.47
CA ALA A 18 -20.18 8.66 11.98
C ALA A 18 -20.10 8.76 10.46
N GLN A 19 -18.88 8.64 9.92
CA GLN A 19 -18.67 8.50 8.49
C GLN A 19 -19.36 7.20 8.08
N LYS A 20 -20.55 7.31 7.47
CA LYS A 20 -21.20 6.17 6.82
C LYS A 20 -20.19 5.63 5.80
N PRO A 21 -19.88 4.32 5.79
CA PRO A 21 -18.98 3.77 4.79
C PRO A 21 -19.61 4.03 3.42
N THR A 22 -19.03 4.96 2.68
CA THR A 22 -19.42 5.26 1.30
C THR A 22 -19.06 4.04 0.49
N LYS A 23 -20.05 3.20 0.19
CA LYS A 23 -19.89 2.12 -0.78
C LYS A 23 -19.44 2.74 -2.10
N LEU A 24 -18.19 2.52 -2.45
CA LEU A 24 -17.61 2.94 -3.71
C LEU A 24 -18.43 2.27 -4.82
N LYS A 25 -19.03 3.08 -5.70
CA LYS A 25 -19.80 2.55 -6.84
C LYS A 25 -18.81 2.22 -7.95
N TYR A 26 -18.52 0.94 -8.13
CA TYR A 26 -17.68 0.50 -9.24
C TYR A 26 -18.54 0.33 -10.50
N LYS A 27 -18.05 0.89 -11.62
CA LYS A 27 -18.59 0.58 -12.95
C LYS A 27 -18.07 -0.80 -13.37
N ALA A 28 -18.87 -1.49 -14.21
CA ALA A 28 -18.58 -2.83 -14.70
C ALA A 28 -17.14 -2.97 -15.22
N ASP A 29 -16.54 -4.13 -14.91
CA ASP A 29 -15.12 -4.48 -15.05
C ASP A 29 -14.53 -4.16 -16.43
N ASP A 30 -13.83 -3.04 -16.56
CA ASP A 30 -12.87 -2.84 -17.65
C ASP A 30 -11.57 -3.56 -17.26
N PRO A 31 -11.09 -4.54 -18.06
CA PRO A 31 -9.85 -5.27 -17.79
C PRO A 31 -8.59 -4.40 -17.67
N LYS A 32 -8.65 -3.10 -18.02
CA LYS A 32 -7.53 -2.16 -17.88
C LYS A 32 -7.63 -1.23 -16.67
N THR A 33 -8.68 -1.30 -15.85
CA THR A 33 -8.81 -0.40 -14.69
C THR A 33 -7.96 -0.90 -13.52
N VAL A 34 -7.06 -0.04 -13.03
CA VAL A 34 -6.34 -0.22 -11.76
C VAL A 34 -7.19 0.38 -10.64
N TYR A 35 -7.37 -0.36 -9.55
CA TYR A 35 -8.20 0.05 -8.42
C TYR A 35 -7.33 0.36 -7.20
N ASP A 36 -7.37 1.61 -6.73
CA ASP A 36 -6.63 2.05 -5.54
C ASP A 36 -7.39 1.76 -4.23
N ALA A 37 -8.71 1.63 -4.32
CA ALA A 37 -9.58 1.21 -3.24
C ALA A 37 -10.40 0.01 -3.71
N VAL A 38 -10.46 -1.03 -2.88
CA VAL A 38 -11.09 -2.33 -3.16
C VAL A 38 -11.65 -2.89 -1.86
N GLU A 39 -12.68 -3.74 -1.93
CA GLU A 39 -13.20 -4.42 -0.73
C GLU A 39 -12.15 -5.35 -0.11
N GLN A 40 -11.34 -6.01 -0.95
CA GLN A 40 -10.23 -6.84 -0.53
C GLN A 40 -8.94 -6.47 -1.27
N PRO A 41 -7.89 -5.98 -0.56
CA PRO A 41 -6.62 -5.63 -1.18
C PRO A 41 -5.87 -6.88 -1.66
N ALA A 42 -4.94 -6.68 -2.59
CA ALA A 42 -4.03 -7.74 -3.00
C ALA A 42 -3.11 -8.13 -1.84
N VAL A 43 -2.89 -9.43 -1.64
CA VAL A 43 -2.07 -9.97 -0.55
C VAL A 43 -1.04 -10.94 -1.14
N PRO A 44 0.25 -10.86 -0.78
CA PRO A 44 1.23 -11.81 -1.28
C PRO A 44 0.88 -13.22 -0.80
N LYS A 45 1.14 -14.24 -1.62
CA LYS A 45 0.93 -15.63 -1.17
C LYS A 45 1.83 -15.93 0.03
N GLY A 46 1.25 -16.52 1.08
CA GLY A 46 1.92 -16.72 2.37
C GLY A 46 1.83 -15.51 3.31
N GLY A 47 1.22 -14.41 2.87
CA GLY A 47 1.02 -13.22 3.67
C GLY A 47 2.24 -12.29 3.73
N PRO A 48 2.08 -11.07 4.30
CA PRO A 48 3.11 -10.04 4.31
C PRO A 48 4.43 -10.49 4.96
N GLN A 49 4.35 -11.32 6.02
CA GLN A 49 5.53 -11.81 6.72
C GLN A 49 6.38 -12.74 5.82
N ALA A 50 5.76 -13.73 5.17
CA ALA A 50 6.48 -14.61 4.26
C ALA A 50 7.10 -13.85 3.08
N TYR A 51 6.42 -12.79 2.61
CA TYR A 51 6.99 -11.93 1.57
C TYR A 51 8.20 -11.13 2.07
N ALA A 52 8.16 -10.60 3.30
CA ALA A 52 9.31 -9.94 3.90
C ALA A 52 10.51 -10.88 4.07
N GLU A 53 10.27 -12.12 4.50
CA GLU A 53 11.29 -13.18 4.61
C GLU A 53 11.87 -13.53 3.22
N TYR A 54 11.03 -13.62 2.19
CA TYR A 54 11.47 -13.80 0.81
C TYR A 54 12.39 -12.65 0.39
N LEU A 55 11.99 -11.39 0.60
CA LEU A 55 12.79 -10.23 0.23
C LEU A 55 14.16 -10.26 0.93
N ALA A 56 14.19 -10.52 2.23
CA ALA A 56 15.43 -10.57 3.01
C ALA A 56 16.39 -11.67 2.54
N SER A 57 15.86 -12.83 2.11
CA SER A 57 16.66 -13.97 1.65
C SER A 57 17.07 -13.92 0.17
N HIS A 58 16.37 -13.12 -0.66
CA HIS A 58 16.57 -13.08 -2.10
C HIS A 58 17.14 -11.76 -2.62
N GLN A 59 17.16 -10.70 -1.80
CA GLN A 59 17.84 -9.46 -2.11
C GLN A 59 19.37 -9.66 -2.12
N LYS A 60 20.03 -9.13 -3.14
CA LYS A 60 21.48 -9.17 -3.31
C LYS A 60 22.01 -7.77 -3.40
N TYR A 61 22.79 -7.36 -2.41
CA TYR A 61 23.43 -6.07 -2.43
C TYR A 61 24.57 -6.06 -3.49
N PRO A 62 24.51 -5.21 -4.55
CA PRO A 62 25.52 -5.22 -5.60
C PRO A 62 26.90 -4.78 -5.10
N THR A 63 27.96 -5.53 -5.44
CA THR A 63 29.33 -5.26 -4.95
C THR A 63 29.81 -3.85 -5.31
N ALA A 64 29.49 -3.35 -6.50
CA ALA A 64 29.87 -1.99 -6.92
C ALA A 64 29.17 -0.90 -6.08
N ALA A 65 27.89 -1.10 -5.72
CA ALA A 65 27.20 -0.20 -4.80
C ALA A 65 27.84 -0.22 -3.41
N MET A 66 28.35 -1.38 -2.98
CA MET A 66 28.96 -1.57 -1.65
C MET A 66 30.31 -0.87 -1.57
N GLN A 67 31.12 -1.02 -2.63
CA GLN A 67 32.41 -0.31 -2.76
C GLN A 67 32.21 1.21 -2.83
N ALA A 68 31.14 1.65 -3.49
CA ALA A 68 30.75 3.05 -3.58
C ALA A 68 30.02 3.57 -2.33
N LYS A 69 29.80 2.73 -1.30
CA LYS A 69 29.08 3.06 -0.05
C LYS A 69 27.69 3.68 -0.29
N GLN A 70 26.97 3.19 -1.30
CA GLN A 70 25.63 3.68 -1.65
C GLN A 70 24.57 3.01 -0.79
N GLU A 71 23.83 3.75 0.03
CA GLU A 71 22.80 3.20 0.91
C GLU A 71 21.49 3.99 0.83
N GLY A 72 20.39 3.38 1.28
CA GLY A 72 19.08 4.03 1.33
C GLY A 72 17.89 3.08 1.16
N THR A 73 16.69 3.66 1.13
CA THR A 73 15.42 2.95 0.99
C THR A 73 14.82 3.16 -0.39
N VAL A 74 14.86 2.15 -1.25
CA VAL A 74 14.24 2.21 -2.58
C VAL A 74 12.74 1.99 -2.48
N MET A 75 11.94 3.03 -2.76
CA MET A 75 10.49 2.92 -2.84
C MET A 75 10.03 2.40 -4.20
N VAL A 76 9.38 1.24 -4.20
CA VAL A 76 8.88 0.55 -5.40
C VAL A 76 7.36 0.51 -5.39
N THR A 77 6.75 0.76 -6.55
CA THR A 77 5.34 0.53 -6.81
C THR A 77 5.19 -0.50 -7.92
N PHE A 78 4.12 -1.29 -7.87
CA PHE A 78 3.82 -2.28 -8.89
C PHE A 78 2.33 -2.59 -8.92
N VAL A 79 1.88 -3.20 -10.02
CA VAL A 79 0.50 -3.64 -10.20
C VAL A 79 0.42 -5.15 -10.01
N VAL A 80 -0.56 -5.60 -9.23
CA VAL A 80 -0.90 -7.03 -9.14
C VAL A 80 -1.96 -7.36 -10.18
N GLU A 81 -1.60 -8.17 -11.15
CA GLU A 81 -2.50 -8.61 -12.22
C GLU A 81 -3.52 -9.64 -11.70
N ARG A 82 -4.60 -9.85 -12.47
CA ARG A 82 -5.65 -10.85 -12.17
C ARG A 82 -5.13 -12.29 -12.06
N SER A 83 -4.00 -12.59 -12.70
CA SER A 83 -3.27 -13.86 -12.63
C SER A 83 -2.46 -14.04 -11.32
N GLY A 84 -2.35 -12.97 -10.52
CA GLY A 84 -1.48 -12.88 -9.37
C GLY A 84 -0.01 -12.61 -9.70
N SER A 85 0.35 -12.33 -10.96
CA SER A 85 1.70 -11.84 -11.29
C SER A 85 1.86 -10.37 -10.92
N VAL A 86 3.11 -10.00 -10.66
CA VAL A 86 3.53 -8.61 -10.46
C VAL A 86 3.91 -8.02 -11.83
N GLY A 87 3.24 -6.95 -12.22
CA GLY A 87 3.49 -6.17 -13.43
C GLY A 87 3.81 -4.71 -13.10
N GLU A 88 4.18 -3.92 -14.12
CA GLU A 88 4.38 -2.46 -14.03
C GLU A 88 5.20 -2.00 -12.82
N VAL A 89 6.34 -2.67 -12.59
CA VAL A 89 7.23 -2.35 -11.47
C VAL A 89 8.03 -1.09 -11.77
N GLU A 90 7.86 -0.08 -10.92
CA GLU A 90 8.49 1.23 -11.02
C GLU A 90 9.12 1.66 -9.69
N VAL A 91 10.25 2.37 -9.78
CA VAL A 91 10.86 3.02 -8.62
C VAL A 91 10.34 4.45 -8.54
N LYS A 92 9.68 4.82 -7.43
CA LYS A 92 9.13 6.17 -7.24
C LYS A 92 10.18 7.19 -6.81
N GLN A 93 11.20 6.73 -6.09
CA GLN A 93 12.29 7.58 -5.62
C GLN A 93 13.62 6.84 -5.88
N PRO A 94 14.25 7.08 -7.04
CA PRO A 94 15.55 6.49 -7.37
C PRO A 94 16.62 7.01 -6.41
N ILE A 95 17.51 6.12 -5.95
CA ILE A 95 18.60 6.48 -5.04
C ILE A 95 19.95 6.18 -5.69
N ALA A 96 20.10 4.96 -6.18
CA ALA A 96 21.32 4.51 -6.84
C ALA A 96 20.93 3.47 -7.90
N PRO A 97 21.36 3.63 -9.17
CA PRO A 97 20.91 2.77 -10.26
C PRO A 97 21.05 1.27 -10.00
N LEU A 98 22.11 0.87 -9.29
CA LEU A 98 22.36 -0.53 -8.94
C LEU A 98 21.40 -1.05 -7.87
N LEU A 99 21.08 -0.24 -6.85
CA LEU A 99 20.11 -0.60 -5.82
C LEU A 99 18.69 -0.61 -6.38
N ASP A 100 18.38 0.37 -7.23
CA ASP A 100 17.09 0.50 -7.90
C ASP A 100 16.82 -0.70 -8.82
N ALA A 101 17.82 -1.10 -9.61
CA ALA A 101 17.74 -2.27 -10.48
C ALA A 101 17.55 -3.57 -9.68
N GLU A 102 18.25 -3.71 -8.55
CA GLU A 102 18.09 -4.86 -7.66
C GLU A 102 16.69 -4.92 -7.03
N ALA A 103 16.15 -3.78 -6.59
CA ALA A 103 14.80 -3.69 -6.05
C ALA A 103 13.75 -4.11 -7.08
N ILE A 104 13.89 -3.64 -8.33
CA ILE A 104 13.02 -4.07 -9.44
C ILE A 104 13.14 -5.58 -9.67
N ARG A 105 14.36 -6.12 -9.68
CA ARG A 105 14.60 -7.55 -9.93
C ARG A 105 13.94 -8.43 -8.87
N VAL A 106 14.15 -8.13 -7.58
CA VAL A 106 13.65 -8.98 -6.49
C VAL A 106 12.12 -8.97 -6.40
N VAL A 107 11.50 -7.82 -6.67
CA VAL A 107 10.03 -7.68 -6.72
C VAL A 107 9.45 -8.45 -7.91
N LYS A 108 10.04 -8.34 -9.11
CA LYS A 108 9.60 -9.11 -10.29
C LYS A 108 9.76 -10.62 -10.15
N ALA A 109 10.82 -11.06 -9.47
CA ALA A 109 11.09 -12.47 -9.22
C ALA A 109 10.29 -13.07 -8.04
N GLY A 110 9.49 -12.23 -7.37
CA GLY A 110 8.76 -12.58 -6.15
C GLY A 110 7.72 -13.68 -6.33
N PRO A 111 7.23 -14.24 -5.21
CA PRO A 111 6.09 -15.13 -5.24
C PRO A 111 4.86 -14.42 -5.81
N LYS A 112 3.92 -15.21 -6.34
CA LYS A 112 2.63 -14.69 -6.81
C LYS A 112 1.85 -14.07 -5.65
N TRP A 113 0.91 -13.21 -6.02
CA TRP A 113 -0.04 -12.56 -5.12
C TRP A 113 -1.43 -13.15 -5.30
N THR A 114 -2.23 -13.05 -4.24
CA THR A 114 -3.68 -13.12 -4.33
C THR A 114 -4.16 -11.75 -4.82
N PRO A 115 -4.80 -11.66 -6.00
CA PRO A 115 -5.26 -10.38 -6.55
C PRO A 115 -6.28 -9.69 -5.64
N ALA A 116 -6.41 -8.38 -5.83
CA ALA A 116 -7.48 -7.62 -5.21
C ALA A 116 -8.85 -8.05 -5.77
N HIS A 117 -9.85 -8.04 -4.90
CA HIS A 117 -11.24 -8.30 -5.26
C HIS A 117 -12.12 -7.15 -4.79
N ASN A 118 -13.20 -6.94 -5.52
CA ASN A 118 -14.19 -5.93 -5.25
C ASN A 118 -15.58 -6.54 -5.19
#